data_AF-A0A8H6XAP7-F1
#
_entry.id   AF-A0A8H6XAP7-F1
#
_cell.length_a   1.000
_cell.length_b   1.000
_cell.length_c   1.000
_cell.angle_alpha   90.00
_cell.angle_beta   90.00
_cell.angle_gamma   90.00
#
_symmetry.space_group_name_H-M   'P 1'
#
loop_
_entity.id
_entity.type
_entity.pdbx_description
1 polymer ?
#
loop_
_entity_poly.entity_id
_entity_poly.type
_entity_poly.pdbx_seq_one_letter_code
_entity_poly.pdbx_strand_id
1 'polypeptide(L)'
;MSTEPETIEQKSNIMDPTTFVCPSLTEGTTVTIEFCDRCRWLHRASWVQTELLLTFPPPVISCIALLPRHSDETAGRFRVWVTCNGGEGQAAAPQLAWDRKVEGGFPELKVLKQRIRDIVQPGKRLGHSDKKAEQ
;
A
#
# COMPACT_ATOMS: atom_id res chain seq x y z
N MET A 1 -0.42 19.76 -58.53
CA MET A 1 -0.90 20.19 -57.19
C MET A 1 -0.78 18.98 -56.29
N SER A 2 0.38 18.82 -55.67
CA SER A 2 0.67 17.70 -54.77
C SER A 2 0.38 18.19 -53.35
N THR A 3 -0.73 17.77 -52.77
CA THR A 3 -1.06 18.03 -51.36
C THR A 3 -0.34 16.99 -50.51
N GLU A 4 0.65 17.42 -49.74
CA GLU A 4 1.30 16.63 -48.69
C GLU A 4 0.29 16.35 -47.57
N PRO A 5 0.31 15.16 -46.94
CA PRO A 5 -0.50 14.91 -45.76
C PRO A 5 0.13 15.60 -44.55
N GLU A 6 -0.59 16.56 -43.96
CA GLU A 6 -0.25 17.17 -42.68
C GLU A 6 -0.18 16.08 -41.61
N THR A 7 1.03 15.88 -41.08
CA THR A 7 1.23 15.05 -39.89
C THR A 7 0.72 15.84 -38.69
N ILE A 8 -0.47 15.49 -38.20
CA ILE A 8 -1.05 16.06 -36.98
C ILE A 8 -0.17 15.60 -35.81
N GLU A 9 0.77 16.45 -35.42
CA GLU A 9 1.55 16.31 -34.20
C GLU A 9 0.57 16.53 -33.03
N GLN A 10 0.07 15.44 -32.46
CA GLN A 10 -0.73 15.47 -31.23
C GLN A 10 0.15 15.97 -30.08
N LYS A 11 0.28 17.29 -29.94
CA LYS A 11 0.65 17.93 -28.68
C LYS A 11 -0.44 17.57 -27.69
N SER A 12 -0.22 16.53 -26.89
CA SER A 12 -1.04 16.23 -25.72
C SER A 12 -1.08 17.49 -24.86
N ASN A 13 -2.22 18.17 -24.84
CA ASN A 13 -2.38 19.37 -24.04
C ASN A 13 -2.35 18.96 -22.57
N ILE A 14 -1.21 19.17 -21.91
CA ILE A 14 -0.96 18.76 -20.51
C ILE A 14 -1.97 19.41 -19.53
N MET A 15 -2.67 20.45 -19.97
CA MET A 15 -3.68 21.17 -19.18
C MET A 15 -5.12 20.71 -19.45
N ASP A 16 -5.35 19.76 -20.35
CA ASP A 16 -6.70 19.28 -20.67
C ASP A 16 -7.09 18.09 -19.75
N PRO A 17 -8.05 18.29 -18.81
CA PRO A 17 -8.45 17.24 -17.87
C PRO A 17 -9.15 16.05 -18.54
N THR A 18 -9.63 16.20 -19.77
CA THR A 18 -10.26 15.09 -20.51
C THR A 18 -9.25 14.03 -20.98
N THR A 19 -7.97 14.38 -20.98
CA THR A 19 -6.87 13.46 -21.34
C THR A 19 -6.33 12.67 -20.15
N PHE A 20 -6.76 12.98 -18.92
CA PHE A 20 -6.25 12.34 -17.71
C PHE A 20 -6.84 10.93 -17.54
N VAL A 21 -5.98 9.95 -17.27
CA VAL A 21 -6.37 8.56 -17.03
C VAL A 21 -6.18 8.23 -15.55
N CYS A 22 -7.21 7.64 -14.93
CA CYS A 22 -7.12 7.17 -13.54
C CYS A 22 -6.12 6.00 -13.45
N PRO A 23 -5.13 6.03 -12.55
CA PRO A 23 -4.17 4.93 -12.41
C PRO A 23 -4.87 3.67 -11.88
N SER A 24 -4.55 2.52 -12.48
CA SER A 24 -5.05 1.24 -11.98
C SER A 24 -4.29 0.79 -10.74
N LEU A 25 -5.01 0.45 -9.67
CA LEU A 25 -4.43 -0.09 -8.43
C LEU A 25 -4.25 -1.62 -8.48
N THR A 26 -4.58 -2.27 -9.59
CA THR A 26 -4.44 -3.72 -9.77
C THR A 26 -3.01 -4.15 -10.09
N GLU A 27 -2.14 -3.20 -10.42
CA GLU A 27 -0.76 -3.46 -10.85
C GLU A 27 0.19 -3.29 -9.65
N GLY A 28 0.65 -4.42 -9.11
CA GLY A 28 1.66 -4.47 -8.06
C GLY A 28 1.12 -4.70 -6.64
N THR A 29 1.94 -4.32 -5.65
CA THR A 29 1.69 -4.63 -4.24
C THR A 29 0.86 -3.52 -3.59
N THR A 30 -0.26 -3.89 -2.95
CA THR A 30 -1.11 -2.97 -2.21
C THR A 30 -1.17 -3.37 -0.74
N VAL A 31 -1.05 -2.39 0.16
CA VAL A 31 -1.28 -2.58 1.60
C VAL A 31 -2.62 -1.99 2.00
N THR A 32 -3.43 -2.72 2.76
CA THR A 32 -4.71 -2.22 3.29
C THR A 32 -4.66 -2.16 4.81
N ILE A 33 -4.90 -0.99 5.38
CA ILE A 33 -4.98 -0.77 6.82
C ILE A 33 -6.44 -0.59 7.21
N GLU A 34 -7.06 -1.62 7.77
CA GLU A 34 -8.38 -1.51 8.38
C GLU A 34 -8.26 -0.98 9.80
N PHE A 35 -9.04 0.02 10.17
CA PHE A 35 -9.06 0.54 11.54
C PHE A 35 -10.48 0.88 12.00
N CYS A 36 -10.71 0.78 13.30
CA CYS A 36 -11.96 1.22 13.91
C CYS A 36 -12.00 2.75 13.98
N ASP A 37 -12.92 3.35 13.22
CA ASP A 37 -13.08 4.80 13.13
C ASP A 37 -13.61 5.39 14.44
N ARG A 38 -14.55 4.69 15.10
CA ARG A 38 -15.09 5.05 16.42
C ARG A 38 -14.03 5.15 17.52
N CYS A 39 -12.93 4.41 17.38
CA CYS A 39 -11.81 4.44 18.33
C CYS A 39 -10.84 5.61 18.09
N ARG A 40 -11.09 6.46 17.08
CA ARG A 40 -10.23 7.58 16.67
C ARG A 40 -8.80 7.15 16.33
N TRP A 41 -8.65 6.00 15.68
CA TRP A 41 -7.34 5.44 15.31
C TRP A 41 -6.81 5.91 13.95
N LEU A 42 -7.51 6.83 13.27
CA LEU A 42 -7.08 7.41 12.00
C LEU A 42 -5.63 7.92 12.06
N HIS A 43 -5.27 8.72 13.06
CA HIS A 43 -3.91 9.26 13.19
C HIS A 43 -2.84 8.17 13.27
N ARG A 44 -3.13 7.06 13.94
CA ARG A 44 -2.21 5.93 14.02
C ARG A 44 -2.12 5.21 12.69
N ALA A 45 -3.23 5.01 12.00
CA ALA A 45 -3.27 4.39 10.68
C ALA A 45 -2.49 5.23 9.65
N SER A 46 -2.68 6.55 9.64
CA SER A 46 -1.94 7.49 8.80
C SER A 46 -0.45 7.50 9.10
N TRP A 47 -0.05 7.47 10.38
CA TRP A 47 1.36 7.39 10.74
C TRP A 47 2.01 6.08 10.25
N VAL A 48 1.35 4.94 10.45
CA VAL A 48 1.82 3.65 9.91
C VAL A 48 1.92 3.71 8.39
N GLN A 49 0.94 4.28 7.69
CA GLN A 49 0.98 4.46 6.24
C GLN A 49 2.21 5.26 5.80
N THR A 50 2.47 6.42 6.40
CA THR A 50 3.65 7.24 6.09
C THR A 50 4.94 6.46 6.29
N GLU A 51 5.06 5.75 7.41
CA GLU A 51 6.25 4.95 7.73
C GLU A 51 6.50 3.82 6.73
N LEU A 52 5.43 3.19 6.24
CA LEU A 52 5.52 2.14 5.23
C LEU A 52 5.92 2.71 3.87
N LEU A 53 5.33 3.83 3.44
CA LEU A 53 5.69 4.50 2.19
C LEU A 53 7.16 4.96 2.18
N LEU A 54 7.66 5.46 3.31
CA LEU A 54 9.07 5.86 3.45
C LEU A 54 10.02 4.65 3.43
N THR A 55 9.57 3.50 3.94
CA THR A 55 10.41 2.28 4.02
C THR A 55 10.41 1.50 2.70
N PHE A 56 9.28 1.49 2.00
CA PHE A 56 9.04 0.70 0.80
C PHE A 56 8.62 1.62 -0.37
N PRO A 57 9.57 2.34 -0.97
CA PRO A 57 9.25 3.20 -2.10
C PRO A 57 8.78 2.40 -3.32
N PRO A 58 8.09 3.05 -4.29
CA PRO A 58 7.73 2.42 -5.55
C PRO A 58 8.96 1.82 -6.27
N PRO A 59 8.81 0.68 -6.98
CA PRO A 59 7.56 -0.05 -7.25
C PRO A 59 7.21 -1.12 -6.20
N VAL A 60 7.90 -1.14 -5.03
CA VAL A 60 7.73 -2.22 -4.05
C VAL A 60 6.33 -2.25 -3.46
N ILE A 61 5.84 -1.09 -3.02
CA ILE A 61 4.44 -0.85 -2.65
C ILE A 61 3.91 0.20 -3.62
N SER A 62 2.88 -0.18 -4.39
CA SER A 62 2.21 0.73 -5.33
C SER A 62 1.22 1.64 -4.61
N CYS A 63 0.52 1.11 -3.60
CA CYS A 63 -0.55 1.82 -2.91
C CYS A 63 -0.69 1.35 -1.46
N ILE A 64 -1.07 2.28 -0.58
CA ILE A 64 -1.55 1.96 0.76
C ILE A 64 -2.93 2.57 0.95
N ALA A 65 -3.94 1.73 1.16
CA ALA A 65 -5.32 2.14 1.42
C ALA A 65 -5.62 2.17 2.93
N LEU A 66 -6.27 3.24 3.38
CA LEU A 66 -6.82 3.34 4.73
C LEU A 66 -8.32 3.04 4.66
N LEU A 67 -8.76 1.99 5.37
CA LEU A 67 -10.15 1.54 5.35
C LEU A 67 -10.81 1.77 6.73
N PRO A 68 -11.54 2.88 6.92
CA PRO A 68 -12.27 3.13 8.16
C PRO A 68 -13.41 2.12 8.31
N ARG A 69 -13.54 1.54 9.50
CA ARG A 69 -14.61 0.61 9.86
C ARG A 69 -15.43 1.18 11.02
N HIS A 70 -16.74 1.26 10.81
CA HIS A 70 -17.67 1.91 11.75
C HIS A 70 -18.66 0.93 12.42
N SER A 71 -18.74 -0.34 12.01
CA SER A 71 -19.70 -1.31 12.54
C SER A 71 -19.32 -1.87 13.93
N ASP A 72 -20.26 -2.48 14.64
CA ASP A 72 -20.01 -3.15 15.93
C ASP A 72 -19.11 -4.39 15.81
N GLU A 73 -19.27 -5.17 14.75
CA GLU A 73 -18.40 -6.31 14.42
C GLU A 73 -16.93 -5.92 14.20
N THR A 74 -16.69 -4.65 13.86
CA THR A 74 -15.36 -4.10 13.60
C THR A 74 -14.85 -3.22 14.74
N ALA A 75 -15.53 -3.21 15.88
CA ALA A 75 -15.09 -2.50 17.08
C ALA A 75 -13.68 -2.96 17.51
N GLY A 76 -12.80 -1.98 17.73
CA GLY A 76 -11.41 -2.21 18.13
C GLY A 76 -10.57 -2.96 17.09
N ARG A 77 -10.99 -3.00 15.83
CA ARG A 77 -10.21 -3.57 14.72
C ARG A 77 -9.04 -2.67 14.35
N PHE A 78 -7.87 -3.26 14.21
CA PHE A 78 -6.72 -2.66 13.54
C PHE A 78 -5.98 -3.79 12.84
N ARG A 79 -6.06 -3.85 11.50
CA ARG A 79 -5.47 -4.91 10.68
C ARG A 79 -4.66 -4.33 9.55
N VAL A 80 -3.55 -4.98 9.23
CA VAL A 80 -2.72 -4.64 8.09
C VAL A 80 -2.67 -5.85 7.16
N TRP A 81 -3.16 -5.67 5.94
CA TRP A 81 -3.17 -6.68 4.89
C TRP A 81 -2.20 -6.30 3.79
N VAL A 82 -1.62 -7.30 3.14
CA VAL A 82 -0.73 -7.13 1.99
C VAL A 82 -1.24 -8.00 0.84
N THR A 83 -1.47 -7.38 -0.31
CA THR A 83 -1.90 -8.05 -1.53
C THR A 83 -0.80 -7.87 -2.58
N CYS A 84 -0.22 -8.97 -3.05
CA CYS A 84 0.82 -8.95 -4.08
C CYS A 84 0.20 -9.39 -5.41
N ASN A 85 -0.14 -8.46 -6.31
CA ASN A 85 -0.65 -8.84 -7.63
C ASN A 85 0.52 -9.24 -8.54
N GLY A 86 0.65 -10.54 -8.79
CA GLY A 86 1.61 -11.09 -9.77
C GLY A 86 1.07 -10.94 -11.20
N GLY A 87 1.97 -10.75 -12.17
CA GLY A 87 1.69 -10.32 -13.55
C GLY A 87 0.87 -11.27 -14.45
N GLU A 88 0.02 -12.14 -13.90
CA GLU A 88 -0.83 -13.07 -14.64
C GLU A 88 -2.30 -13.00 -14.20
N GLY A 89 -2.89 -11.80 -14.18
CA GLY A 89 -4.35 -11.59 -14.11
C GLY A 89 -5.09 -12.18 -12.89
N GLN A 90 -4.40 -12.83 -11.96
CA GLN A 90 -4.94 -13.45 -10.77
C GLN A 90 -4.55 -12.57 -9.57
N ALA A 91 -5.55 -11.94 -8.98
CA ALA A 91 -5.39 -11.25 -7.71
C ALA A 91 -4.98 -12.29 -6.66
N ALA A 92 -3.76 -12.17 -6.14
CA ALA A 92 -3.32 -13.03 -5.06
C ALA A 92 -4.21 -12.78 -3.83
N ALA A 93 -4.44 -13.84 -3.05
CA ALA A 93 -5.17 -13.71 -1.80
C ALA A 93 -4.43 -12.74 -0.85
N PRO A 94 -5.15 -11.82 -0.17
CA PRO A 94 -4.54 -10.90 0.78
C PRO A 94 -3.94 -11.67 1.96
N GLN A 95 -2.70 -11.34 2.31
CA GLN A 95 -1.98 -11.91 3.45
C GLN A 95 -2.06 -10.96 4.65
N LEU A 96 -2.38 -11.50 5.82
CA LEU A 96 -2.46 -10.72 7.06
C LEU A 96 -1.05 -10.49 7.63
N ALA A 97 -0.59 -9.24 7.65
CA ALA A 97 0.67 -8.86 8.27
C ALA A 97 0.52 -8.58 9.78
N TRP A 98 -0.62 -8.02 10.19
CA TRP A 98 -0.89 -7.70 11.59
C TRP A 98 -2.38 -7.68 11.91
N ASP A 99 -2.77 -8.18 13.09
CA ASP A 99 -4.09 -7.96 13.69
C ASP A 99 -3.92 -7.63 15.18
N ARG A 100 -4.45 -6.49 15.60
CA ARG A 100 -4.37 -6.04 16.99
C ARG A 100 -4.95 -7.03 18.01
N LYS A 101 -6.05 -7.71 17.69
CA LYS A 101 -6.69 -8.68 18.59
C LYS A 101 -5.86 -9.96 18.72
N VAL A 102 -5.19 -10.37 17.64
CA VAL A 102 -4.33 -11.57 17.62
C VAL A 102 -3.00 -11.30 18.32
N GLU A 103 -2.39 -10.15 18.05
CA GLU A 103 -1.07 -9.78 18.56
C GLU A 103 -1.12 -9.07 19.93
N GLY A 104 -2.32 -8.83 20.48
CA GLY A 104 -2.51 -8.19 21.78
C GLY A 104 -2.19 -6.69 21.82
N GLY A 105 -1.98 -6.03 20.68
CA GLY A 105 -1.54 -4.64 20.65
C GLY A 105 -1.43 -4.02 19.26
N PHE A 106 -1.02 -2.77 19.24
CA PHE A 106 -0.67 -2.11 17.98
C PHE A 106 0.68 -2.60 17.47
N PRO A 107 0.91 -2.58 16.15
CA PRO A 107 2.19 -3.00 15.60
C PRO A 107 3.32 -2.13 16.12
N GLU A 108 4.37 -2.79 16.62
CA GLU A 108 5.69 -2.18 16.65
C GLU A 108 6.18 -2.04 15.21
N LEU A 109 6.53 -0.82 14.80
CA LEU A 109 6.88 -0.52 13.41
C LEU A 109 7.99 -1.42 12.87
N LYS A 110 8.98 -1.75 13.71
CA LYS A 110 10.08 -2.62 13.32
C LYS A 110 9.57 -4.00 12.89
N VAL A 111 8.74 -4.61 13.73
CA VAL A 111 8.17 -5.95 13.47
C VAL A 111 7.24 -5.91 12.27
N LEU A 112 6.41 -4.87 12.14
CA LEU A 112 5.51 -4.71 11.00
C LEU A 112 6.28 -4.58 9.68
N LYS A 113 7.33 -3.75 9.65
CA LYS A 113 8.19 -3.58 8.46
C LYS A 113 8.87 -4.90 8.09
N GLN A 114 9.37 -5.66 9.06
CA GLN A 114 9.94 -6.98 8.81
C GLN A 114 8.92 -7.95 8.20
N ARG A 115 7.73 -8.08 8.79
CA ARG A 115 6.66 -8.96 8.29
C ARG A 115 6.22 -8.59 6.87
N ILE A 116 6.03 -7.29 6.60
CA ILE A 116 5.68 -6.82 5.27
C ILE A 116 6.81 -7.13 4.29
N ARG A 117 8.08 -6.89 4.65
CA ARG A 117 9.22 -7.26 3.80
C ARG A 117 9.25 -8.74 3.48
N ASP A 118 9.01 -9.59 4.46
CA ASP A 118 9.02 -11.05 4.25
C ASP A 118 7.93 -11.49 3.25
N ILE A 119 6.83 -10.73 3.16
CA ILE A 119 5.77 -10.92 2.16
C ILE A 119 6.15 -10.35 0.79
N VAL A 120 6.66 -9.11 0.72
CA VAL A 120 6.80 -8.37 -0.55
C VAL A 120 8.17 -8.52 -1.20
N GLN A 121 9.23 -8.70 -0.42
CA GLN A 121 10.63 -8.77 -0.85
C GLN A 121 11.45 -9.71 0.06
N PRO A 122 11.21 -11.03 0.02
CA PRO A 122 11.95 -11.98 0.84
C PRO A 122 13.46 -11.87 0.56
N GLY A 123 14.25 -11.74 1.63
CA GLY A 123 15.72 -11.67 1.54
C GLY A 123 16.34 -10.27 1.41
N LYS A 124 15.55 -9.20 1.25
CA LYS A 124 16.08 -7.83 1.23
C LYS A 124 16.42 -7.35 2.65
N ARG A 125 17.55 -6.67 2.83
CA ARG A 125 17.90 -6.07 4.13
C ARG A 125 17.21 -4.71 4.33
N LEU A 126 16.54 -4.52 5.47
CA LEU A 126 15.92 -3.26 5.93
C LEU A 126 16.84 -2.45 6.87
N GLY A 127 18.15 -2.70 6.86
CA GLY A 127 19.11 -1.96 7.69
C GLY A 127 18.86 -2.13 9.19
N HIS A 128 18.59 -1.03 9.91
CA HIS A 128 18.33 -1.02 11.36
C HIS A 128 17.11 -1.85 11.78
N SER A 129 16.15 -2.05 10.87
CA SER A 129 14.98 -2.86 11.16
C SER A 129 15.33 -4.36 11.27
N ASP A 130 16.43 -4.82 10.67
CA ASP A 130 16.83 -6.25 10.67
C ASP A 130 17.80 -6.64 11.76
N LYS A 131 18.45 -5.67 12.40
CA LYS A 131 19.34 -5.98 13.52
C LYS A 131 18.48 -6.50 14.66
N LYS A 132 18.71 -7.75 15.09
CA LYS A 132 18.23 -8.22 16.40
C LYS A 132 18.62 -7.14 17.42
N ALA A 133 17.68 -6.71 18.25
CA ALA A 133 18.05 -5.95 19.42
C ALA A 133 18.89 -6.92 20.26
N GLU A 134 20.22 -6.83 20.15
CA GLU A 134 21.11 -7.40 21.15
C GLU A 134 21.01 -6.47 22.34
N GLN A 135 20.12 -6.84 23.26
CA GLN A 135 20.21 -6.55 24.68
C GLN A 135 19.88 -7.83 25.43
#